data_AF-A0A949YF58-F1
#
_entry.id   AF-A0A949YF58-F1
#
_cell.length_a   1.000
_cell.length_b   1.000
_cell.length_c   1.000
_cell.angle_alpha   90.00
_cell.angle_beta   90.00
_cell.angle_gamma   90.00
#
_symmetry.space_group_name_H-M   'P 1'
#
loop_
_entity.id
_entity.type
_entity.pdbx_description
1 polymer ?
#
loop_
_entity_poly.entity_id
_entity_poly.type
_entity_poly.pdbx_seq_one_letter_code
_entity_poly.pdbx_strand_id
1 'polypeptide(L)'
;MLYRLRDQLPIQTALVVSLQHVLAMFVGVISVPLLVAKELKLPPSDTAYLISMGLFASGLGTLVQVRGFGWFGSRLLAVQGTSFAFLTPLIQAGREGGVALMIGMSIVCAPNELILAQFLVRLGYSLR
;
A
#
# COMPACT_ATOMS: atom_id res chain seq x y z
N MET A 1 20.48 -17.72 -10.75
CA MET A 1 21.28 -16.55 -10.33
C MET A 1 20.67 -16.01 -9.06
N LEU A 2 21.36 -16.16 -7.92
CA LEU A 2 20.89 -15.70 -6.61
C LEU A 2 21.59 -14.37 -6.32
N TYR A 3 20.93 -13.25 -6.60
CA TYR A 3 21.41 -11.93 -6.22
C TYR A 3 21.13 -11.69 -4.74
N ARG A 4 22.13 -11.21 -4.00
CA ARG A 4 21.99 -10.78 -2.60
C ARG A 4 21.35 -9.40 -2.55
N LEU A 5 20.76 -9.07 -1.40
CA LEU A 5 20.03 -7.80 -1.18
C LEU A 5 20.84 -6.52 -1.48
N ARG A 6 22.18 -6.60 -1.43
CA ARG A 6 23.10 -5.47 -1.64
C ARG A 6 23.88 -5.56 -2.96
N ASP A 7 23.57 -6.52 -3.82
CA ASP A 7 24.27 -6.68 -5.08
C ASP A 7 23.89 -5.56 -6.04
N GLN A 8 24.90 -4.93 -6.65
CA GLN A 8 24.68 -3.90 -7.66
C GLN A 8 24.48 -4.58 -9.02
N LEU A 9 23.24 -4.57 -9.51
CA LEU A 9 22.95 -5.08 -10.84
C LEU A 9 23.43 -4.10 -11.92
N PRO A 10 23.83 -4.60 -13.10
CA PRO A 10 23.97 -3.77 -14.29
C PRO A 10 22.69 -2.98 -14.52
N ILE A 11 22.80 -1.69 -14.86
CA ILE A 11 21.65 -0.76 -14.99
C ILE A 11 20.56 -1.34 -15.89
N GLN A 12 20.95 -2.00 -16.99
CA GLN A 12 20.02 -2.63 -17.93
C GLN A 12 19.19 -3.75 -17.27
N THR A 13 19.85 -4.65 -16.54
CA THR A 13 19.18 -5.74 -15.81
C THR A 13 18.32 -5.20 -14.67
N ALA A 14 18.83 -4.22 -13.93
CA ALA A 14 18.08 -3.56 -12.85
C ALA A 14 16.79 -2.92 -13.37
N LEU A 15 16.85 -2.26 -14.52
CA LEU A 15 15.71 -1.62 -15.15
C LEU A 15 14.66 -2.68 -15.55
N VAL A 16 15.05 -3.73 -16.26
CA VAL A 16 14.13 -4.80 -16.69
C VAL A 16 13.47 -5.49 -15.48
N VAL A 17 14.25 -5.83 -14.45
CA VAL A 17 13.74 -6.48 -13.25
C VAL A 17 12.81 -5.56 -12.48
N SER A 18 13.15 -4.29 -12.30
CA SER A 18 12.29 -3.30 -11.63
C SER A 18 10.98 -3.09 -12.39
N LEU A 19 11.02 -3.06 -13.73
CA LEU A 19 9.83 -2.96 -14.57
C LEU A 19 8.93 -4.19 -14.40
N GLN A 20 9.49 -5.40 -14.47
CA GLN A 20 8.74 -6.63 -14.21
C GLN A 20 8.11 -6.63 -12.82
N HIS A 21 8.82 -6.12 -11.83
CA HIS A 21 8.33 -6.05 -10.46
C HIS A 21 7.15 -5.07 -10.31
N VAL A 22 7.22 -3.92 -10.97
CA VAL A 22 6.11 -2.95 -11.02
C VAL A 22 4.89 -3.56 -11.71
N LEU A 23 5.09 -4.23 -12.86
CA LEU A 23 4.01 -4.88 -13.61
C LEU A 23 3.35 -6.00 -12.80
N ALA A 24 4.13 -6.80 -12.07
CA ALA A 24 3.62 -7.86 -11.21
C ALA A 24 2.76 -7.31 -10.05
N MET A 25 3.15 -6.17 -9.49
CA MET A 25 2.45 -5.55 -8.36
C MET A 25 1.23 -4.72 -8.79
N PHE A 26 1.21 -4.27 -10.05
CA PHE A 26 0.16 -3.41 -10.58
C PHE A 26 -1.24 -3.96 -10.32
N VAL A 27 -1.49 -5.22 -10.68
CA VAL A 27 -2.79 -5.88 -10.51
C VAL A 27 -3.20 -5.93 -9.03
N GLY A 28 -2.26 -6.21 -8.13
CA GLY A 28 -2.52 -6.25 -6.69
C GLY A 28 -2.96 -4.90 -6.13
N VAL A 29 -2.31 -3.81 -6.55
CA VAL A 29 -2.61 -2.46 -6.05
C VAL A 29 -3.96 -1.95 -6.57
N ILE A 30 -4.30 -2.19 -7.84
CA ILE A 30 -5.55 -1.68 -8.44
C ILE A 30 -6.80 -2.50 -8.08
N SER A 31 -6.63 -3.75 -7.63
CA SER A 31 -7.74 -4.68 -7.39
C SER A 31 -8.75 -4.17 -6.36
N VAL A 32 -8.27 -3.67 -5.22
CA VAL A 32 -9.16 -3.18 -4.15
C VAL A 32 -9.90 -1.89 -4.55
N PRO A 33 -9.24 -0.84 -5.08
CA PRO A 33 -9.94 0.35 -5.60
C PRO A 33 -11.00 0.02 -6.65
N LEU A 34 -10.70 -0.89 -7.59
CA LEU A 34 -11.65 -1.33 -8.61
C LEU A 34 -12.85 -2.05 -8.01
N LEU A 35 -12.63 -2.91 -7.02
CA LEU A 35 -13.69 -3.64 -6.34
C LEU A 35 -14.60 -2.67 -5.58
N VAL A 36 -14.04 -1.70 -4.86
CA VAL A 36 -14.82 -0.65 -4.18
C VAL A 36 -15.61 0.19 -5.18
N ALA A 37 -14.98 0.64 -6.27
CA ALA A 37 -15.64 1.45 -7.29
C ALA A 37 -16.80 0.69 -7.96
N LYS A 38 -16.62 -0.61 -8.22
CA LYS A 38 -17.67 -1.49 -8.77
C LYS A 38 -18.85 -1.63 -7.81
N GLU A 39 -18.59 -1.90 -6.53
CA GLU A 39 -19.64 -2.08 -5.52
C GLU A 39 -20.43 -0.80 -5.24
N LEU A 40 -19.77 0.36 -5.33
CA LEU A 40 -20.38 1.67 -5.13
C LEU A 40 -20.92 2.32 -6.41
N LYS A 41 -20.70 1.69 -7.57
CA LYS A 41 -21.05 2.21 -8.91
C LYS A 41 -20.52 3.64 -9.12
N LEU A 42 -19.27 3.88 -8.73
CA LEU A 42 -18.64 5.20 -8.86
C LEU A 42 -18.49 5.62 -10.33
N PRO A 43 -18.52 6.93 -10.63
CA PRO A 43 -18.23 7.40 -11.97
C PRO A 43 -16.77 7.08 -12.37
N PRO A 44 -16.47 7.04 -13.69
CA PRO A 44 -15.12 6.76 -14.17
C PRO A 44 -14.05 7.73 -13.64
N SER A 45 -14.41 8.99 -13.41
CA SER A 45 -13.52 10.02 -12.83
C SER A 45 -13.01 9.62 -11.45
N ASP A 46 -13.92 9.19 -10.57
CA ASP A 46 -13.63 8.88 -9.18
C ASP A 46 -12.90 7.54 -9.07
N THR A 47 -13.26 6.60 -9.95
CA THR A 47 -12.55 5.32 -10.08
C THR A 47 -11.09 5.54 -10.47
N ALA A 48 -10.83 6.37 -11.48
CA ALA A 48 -9.48 6.72 -11.90
C ALA A 48 -8.72 7.43 -10.77
N TYR A 49 -9.39 8.34 -10.06
CA TYR A 49 -8.82 9.03 -8.91
C TYR A 49 -8.38 8.07 -7.79
N LEU A 50 -9.22 7.10 -7.40
CA LEU A 50 -8.89 6.11 -6.38
C LEU A 50 -7.72 5.20 -6.81
N ILE A 51 -7.69 4.79 -8.07
CA ILE A 51 -6.59 3.99 -8.62
C ILE A 51 -5.28 4.80 -8.60
N SER A 52 -5.30 6.04 -9.08
CA SER A 52 -4.13 6.92 -9.11
C SER A 52 -3.60 7.22 -7.71
N MET A 53 -4.49 7.50 -6.75
CA MET A 53 -4.09 7.67 -5.34
C MET A 53 -3.48 6.39 -4.75
N GLY A 54 -4.10 5.23 -5.02
CA GLY A 54 -3.60 3.94 -4.53
C GLY A 54 -2.19 3.61 -5.07
N LEU A 55 -1.97 3.82 -6.37
CA LEU A 55 -0.67 3.63 -7.00
C LEU A 55 0.38 4.62 -6.46
N PHE A 56 0.00 5.88 -6.26
CA PHE A 56 0.88 6.88 -5.68
C PHE A 56 1.28 6.55 -4.24
N ALA A 57 0.31 6.19 -3.39
CA ALA A 57 0.54 5.80 -2.01
C ALA A 57 1.38 4.53 -1.89
N SER A 58 1.12 3.53 -2.74
CA SER A 58 1.93 2.30 -2.84
C SER A 58 3.39 2.61 -3.18
N GLY A 59 3.63 3.47 -4.18
CA GLY A 59 4.98 3.89 -4.56
C GLY A 59 5.70 4.63 -3.43
N LEU A 60 5.02 5.60 -2.81
CA LEU A 60 5.58 6.37 -1.68
C LEU A 60 5.89 5.47 -0.48
N GLY A 61 4.96 4.58 -0.10
CA GLY A 61 5.15 3.63 1.00
C GLY A 61 6.32 2.68 0.74
N THR A 62 6.45 2.20 -0.50
CA THR A 62 7.58 1.34 -0.88
C THR A 62 8.92 2.09 -0.80
N LEU A 63 8.96 3.37 -1.23
CA LEU A 63 10.15 4.21 -1.11
C LEU A 63 10.55 4.44 0.35
N VAL A 64 9.58 4.71 1.23
CA VAL A 64 9.81 4.86 2.67
C VAL A 64 10.36 3.56 3.26
N GLN A 65 9.82 2.41 2.85
CA GLN A 65 10.24 1.10 3.34
C GLN A 65 11.67 0.74 2.93
N VAL A 66 12.03 1.04 1.68
CA VAL A 66 13.37 0.76 1.10
C VAL A 66 14.42 1.72 1.65
N ARG A 67 14.15 3.03 1.70
CA ARG A 67 15.14 4.00 2.20
C ARG A 67 15.33 3.88 3.71
N GLY A 68 14.24 3.68 4.44
CA GLY A 68 14.21 3.73 5.89
C GLY A 68 14.52 5.15 6.41
N PHE A 69 13.59 5.77 7.12
CA PHE A 69 13.79 7.10 7.70
C PHE A 69 13.64 7.03 9.23
N GLY A 70 14.78 6.98 9.93
CA GLY A 70 14.81 6.85 11.39
C GLY A 70 14.14 5.55 11.87
N TRP A 71 12.99 5.70 12.53
CA TRP A 71 12.19 4.60 13.09
C TRP A 71 11.23 3.97 12.07
N PHE A 72 11.11 4.57 10.88
CA PHE A 72 10.21 4.12 9.81
C PHE A 72 10.96 3.35 8.72
N GLY A 73 10.36 2.27 8.23
CA GLY A 73 10.87 1.46 7.12
C GLY A 73 11.89 0.39 7.54
N SER A 74 11.85 -0.77 6.89
CA SER A 74 12.71 -1.92 7.22
C SER A 74 14.08 -1.92 6.53
N ARG A 75 14.33 -0.97 5.60
CA ARG A 75 15.49 -0.98 4.69
C ARG A 75 15.54 -2.23 3.78
N LEU A 76 14.39 -2.84 3.56
CA LEU A 76 14.19 -3.96 2.63
C LEU A 76 13.24 -3.56 1.51
N LEU A 77 13.32 -4.26 0.38
CA LEU A 77 12.31 -4.16 -0.67
C LEU A 77 11.02 -4.85 -0.22
N ALA A 78 10.26 -4.15 0.61
CA ALA A 78 8.91 -4.53 1.01
C ALA A 78 7.93 -3.62 0.27
N VAL A 79 7.38 -4.14 -0.83
CA VAL A 79 6.42 -3.43 -1.67
C VAL A 79 5.13 -3.24 -0.88
N GLN A 80 4.66 -1.99 -0.82
CA GLN A 80 3.42 -1.64 -0.15
C GLN A 80 2.25 -1.78 -1.13
N GLY A 81 1.17 -2.40 -0.67
CA GLY A 81 -0.05 -2.58 -1.45
C GLY A 81 -1.29 -2.40 -0.59
N THR A 82 -2.45 -2.41 -1.23
CA THR A 82 -3.74 -2.27 -0.53
C THR A 82 -4.17 -3.62 0.04
N SER A 83 -4.43 -3.68 1.34
CA SER A 83 -4.91 -4.91 1.98
C SER A 83 -6.41 -5.12 1.73
N PHE A 84 -6.79 -6.35 1.40
CA PHE A 84 -8.19 -6.75 1.30
C PHE A 84 -8.95 -6.65 2.63
N ALA A 85 -8.24 -6.57 3.77
CA ALA A 85 -8.86 -6.37 5.08
C ALA A 85 -9.65 -5.04 5.17
N PHE A 86 -9.27 -4.02 4.39
CA PHE A 86 -9.93 -2.72 4.38
C PHE A 86 -11.07 -2.59 3.37
N LEU A 87 -11.32 -3.64 2.57
CA LEU A 87 -12.34 -3.60 1.54
C LEU A 87 -13.73 -3.29 2.12
N THR A 88 -14.17 -4.04 3.14
CA THR A 88 -15.49 -3.88 3.73
C THR A 88 -15.68 -2.52 4.40
N PRO A 89 -14.75 -2.04 5.26
CA PRO A 89 -14.82 -0.69 5.82
C PRO A 89 -14.88 0.42 4.76
N LEU A 90 -14.10 0.31 3.67
CA LEU A 90 -14.10 1.31 2.60
C LEU A 90 -15.43 1.35 1.84
N ILE A 91 -16.05 0.20 1.57
CA ILE A 91 -17.38 0.14 0.94
C ILE A 91 -18.43 0.77 1.87
N GLN A 92 -18.37 0.50 3.18
CA GLN A 92 -19.29 1.10 4.15
C GLN A 92 -19.16 2.62 4.19
N ALA A 93 -17.95 3.14 4.33
CA ALA A 93 -17.71 4.58 4.31
C ALA A 93 -18.12 5.24 2.99
N GLY A 94 -17.89 4.57 1.86
CA GLY A 94 -18.33 5.04 0.55
C GLY A 94 -19.85 5.11 0.40
N ARG A 95 -20.61 4.22 1.07
CA ARG A 95 -22.08 4.28 1.10
C ARG A 95 -22.60 5.42 1.97
N GLU A 96 -21.93 5.71 3.08
CA GLU A 96 -22.37 6.71 4.04
C GLU A 96 -21.99 8.14 3.66
N GLY A 97 -20.79 8.35 3.13
CA GLY A 97 -20.25 9.69 2.87
C GLY A 97 -19.39 9.79 1.61
N GLY A 98 -19.47 8.80 0.72
CA GLY A 98 -18.78 8.79 -0.56
C GLY A 98 -17.26 8.77 -0.45
N VAL A 99 -16.60 9.16 -1.54
CA VAL A 99 -15.13 9.17 -1.66
C VAL A 99 -14.48 10.10 -0.62
N ALA A 100 -15.13 11.21 -0.27
CA ALA A 100 -14.62 12.15 0.73
C ALA A 100 -14.50 11.50 2.12
N LEU A 101 -15.51 10.74 2.56
CA LEU A 101 -15.45 10.04 3.85
C LEU A 101 -14.43 8.90 3.83
N MET A 102 -14.29 8.17 2.71
CA MET A 102 -13.28 7.13 2.56
C MET A 102 -11.84 7.66 2.72
N ILE A 103 -11.56 8.83 2.14
CA ILE A 103 -10.24 9.47 2.26
C ILE A 103 -10.06 10.04 3.67
N GLY A 104 -11.08 10.71 4.20
CA GLY A 104 -11.07 11.26 5.55
C GLY A 104 -10.81 10.20 6.62
N MET A 105 -11.51 9.06 6.56
CA MET A 105 -11.30 7.95 7.50
C MET A 105 -9.88 7.38 7.37
N SER A 106 -9.34 7.30 6.16
CA SER A 106 -8.01 6.74 5.91
C SER A 106 -6.91 7.62 6.52
N ILE A 107 -7.06 8.95 6.43
CA ILE A 107 -6.14 9.92 7.05
C ILE A 107 -6.17 9.82 8.58
N VAL A 108 -7.34 9.58 9.17
CA VAL A 108 -7.52 9.46 10.63
C VAL A 108 -7.09 8.08 11.15
N CYS A 109 -7.36 7.01 10.42
CA CYS A 109 -7.03 5.64 10.83
C CYS A 109 -5.53 5.34 10.73
N ALA A 110 -4.83 5.87 9.72
CA ALA A 110 -3.42 5.52 9.49
C ALA A 110 -2.49 5.83 10.69
N PRO A 111 -2.59 6.99 11.38
CA PRO A 111 -1.84 7.22 12.62
C PRO A 111 -2.22 6.27 13.75
N ASN A 112 -3.50 5.91 13.87
CA ASN A 112 -3.98 5.02 14.92
C ASN A 112 -3.39 3.61 14.74
N GLU A 113 -3.31 3.13 13.51
CA GLU A 113 -2.66 1.85 13.18
C GLU A 113 -1.17 1.87 13.47
N LEU A 114 -0.47 2.97 13.16
CA LEU A 114 0.95 3.13 13.47
C LEU A 114 1.21 3.04 14.97
N ILE A 115 0.34 3.63 15.79
CA ILE A 115 0.42 3.55 17.25
C ILE A 115 0.15 2.11 17.72
N LEU A 116 -0.92 1.48 17.21
CA LEU A 116 -1.28 0.10 17.57
C LEU A 116 -0.18 -0.90 17.23
N ALA A 117 0.50 -0.70 16.10
CA ALA A 117 1.60 -1.55 15.66
C ALA A 117 2.72 -1.65 16.72
N GLN A 118 2.98 -0.58 17.49
CA GLN A 118 3.98 -0.61 18.55
C GLN A 118 3.59 -1.52 19.72
N PHE A 119 2.30 -1.62 20.04
CA PHE A 119 1.80 -2.48 21.11
C PHE A 119 1.80 -3.95 20.72
N LEU A 120 1.45 -4.27 19.46
CA LEU A 120 1.50 -5.64 18.94
C LEU A 120 2.92 -6.21 18.94
N VAL A 121 3.91 -5.41 18.57
CA VAL A 121 5.33 -5.80 18.65
C VAL A 121 5.71 -6.14 20.10
N ARG A 122 5.30 -5.32 21.08
CA ARG A 122 5.59 -5.57 22.51
C ARG A 122 4.94 -6.85 23.04
N LEU A 123 3.71 -7.15 22.63
CA LEU A 123 2.99 -8.37 23.02
C LEU A 123 3.65 -9.64 22.45
N GLY A 124 4.13 -9.60 21.21
CA GLY A 124 4.86 -10.71 20.59
C GLY A 124 6.19 -11.05 21.26
N TYR A 125 6.84 -10.07 21.92
CA TYR A 125 8.05 -10.30 22.73
C TYR A 125 7.76 -10.87 24.11
N SER A 126 6.56 -10.68 24.67
CA SER A 126 6.19 -11.21 26.00
C SER A 126 5.73 -12.68 25.96
N LEU A 127 5.49 -13.23 24.77
CA LEU A 127 5.04 -14.61 24.54
C LEU A 127 6.15 -15.52 23.97
N ARG A 128 7.40 -15.05 23.98
CA ARG A 128 8.62 -15.82 23.74
C ARG A 128 9.50 -15.79 24.97
#